data_AF-A0A957JB02-F1
#
_entry.id   AF-A0A957JB02-F1
#
_cell.length_a   1.000
_cell.length_b   1.000
_cell.length_c   1.000
_cell.angle_alpha   90.00
_cell.angle_beta   90.00
_cell.angle_gamma   90.00
#
_symmetry.space_group_name_H-M   'P 1'
#
loop_
_entity.id
_entity.type
_entity.pdbx_description
1 polymer ?
#
loop_
_entity_poly.entity_id
_entity_poly.type
_entity_poly.pdbx_seq_one_letter_code
_entity_poly.pdbx_strand_id
1 'polypeptide(L)'
;MENLDPGTRRRLRQAQDTAQKNKRSAAEQLFRELLADRPDIADAWYGLGTVLADEAEQKAAYSQALELSPGHAEASRALAILRGEIPPDVVEPVDESDEDAPSGLPDAPRPEELADVRSWSGPATVSERFDAIEAVPEKAATPAADPAQPAAAENLVCYKHGNPTNLRCYSCGKPICGKCSKVTPVGYRCLDCIRDAESVFFDANPIHYLVSMVTAGFLGAAAAFLMSVIGGLWFLAFFLGPAAGTFIGNLAFRLNGRHRGRYLPYLVAGALLISGLPFLLLRGNLIGVGIYLFMAVPACYYQLR
;
A
#
# COMPACT_ATOMS: atom_id res chain seq x y z
N MET A 1 10.63 17.43 5.85
CA MET A 1 9.84 17.22 4.61
C MET A 1 9.74 18.55 3.88
N GLU A 2 10.53 18.69 2.81
CA GLU A 2 10.50 19.82 1.88
C GLU A 2 9.04 20.15 1.46
N ASN A 3 8.65 21.44 1.43
CA ASN A 3 7.30 21.87 1.02
C ASN A 3 7.15 21.79 -0.52
N LEU A 4 7.16 20.57 -1.06
CA LEU A 4 7.01 20.32 -2.49
C LEU A 4 5.57 20.57 -2.96
N ASP A 5 5.41 21.11 -4.16
CA ASP A 5 4.11 21.24 -4.80
C ASP A 5 3.46 19.85 -5.02
N PRO A 6 2.12 19.78 -5.11
CA PRO A 6 1.42 18.49 -5.24
C PRO A 6 1.82 17.69 -6.48
N GLY A 7 2.17 18.35 -7.59
CA GLY A 7 2.54 17.70 -8.85
C GLY A 7 3.91 17.05 -8.76
N THR A 8 4.89 17.79 -8.29
CA THR A 8 6.27 17.34 -8.04
C THR A 8 6.30 16.20 -7.04
N ARG A 9 5.54 16.30 -5.94
CA ARG A 9 5.42 15.20 -4.95
C ARG A 9 4.88 13.92 -5.58
N ARG A 10 3.94 14.03 -6.53
CA ARG A 10 3.39 12.87 -7.24
C ARG A 10 4.42 12.24 -8.17
N ARG A 11 5.17 13.04 -8.94
CA ARG A 11 6.24 12.56 -9.84
C ARG A 11 7.39 11.91 -9.06
N LEU A 12 7.81 12.51 -7.94
CA LEU A 12 8.83 11.95 -7.05
C LEU A 12 8.42 10.57 -6.51
N ARG A 13 7.19 10.44 -6.00
CA ARG A 13 6.67 9.14 -5.54
C ARG A 13 6.63 8.09 -6.65
N GLN A 14 6.24 8.48 -7.86
CA GLN A 14 6.20 7.58 -9.02
C GLN A 14 7.61 7.07 -9.37
N ALA A 15 8.63 7.93 -9.33
CA ALA A 15 10.01 7.54 -9.55
C ALA A 15 10.50 6.56 -8.46
N GLN A 16 10.21 6.85 -7.19
CA GLN A 16 10.55 5.99 -6.05
C GLN A 16 9.89 4.61 -6.12
N ASP A 17 8.59 4.52 -6.44
CA ASP A 17 7.88 3.24 -6.62
C ASP A 17 8.48 2.43 -7.77
N THR A 18 8.89 3.10 -8.86
CA THR A 18 9.56 2.45 -9.99
C THR A 18 10.93 1.89 -9.59
N ALA A 19 11.68 2.62 -8.76
CA ALA A 19 12.95 2.16 -8.20
C ALA A 19 12.75 0.92 -7.31
N GLN A 20 11.73 0.92 -6.43
CA GLN A 20 11.40 -0.23 -5.59
C GLN A 20 10.99 -1.47 -6.39
N LYS A 21 10.33 -1.28 -7.55
CA LYS A 21 9.99 -2.37 -8.49
C LYS A 21 11.20 -2.94 -9.26
N ASN A 22 12.42 -2.59 -8.85
CA ASN A 22 13.71 -3.02 -9.42
C ASN A 22 13.89 -2.67 -10.91
N LYS A 23 13.17 -1.64 -11.39
CA LYS A 23 13.30 -1.12 -12.76
C LYS A 23 14.24 0.08 -12.78
N ARG A 24 15.53 -0.18 -12.51
CA ARG A 24 16.56 0.87 -12.32
C ARG A 24 16.64 1.88 -13.47
N SER A 25 16.67 1.40 -14.72
CA SER A 25 16.76 2.29 -15.90
C SER A 25 15.54 3.19 -16.10
N ALA A 26 14.34 2.68 -15.85
CA ALA A 26 13.12 3.49 -15.93
C ALA A 26 13.05 4.51 -14.79
N ALA A 27 13.47 4.13 -13.58
CA ALA A 27 13.52 5.03 -12.44
C ALA A 27 14.55 6.15 -12.65
N GLU A 28 15.73 5.83 -13.18
CA GLU A 28 16.78 6.79 -13.54
C GLU A 28 16.26 7.85 -14.51
N GLN A 29 15.54 7.45 -15.56
CA GLN A 29 14.93 8.39 -16.50
C GLN A 29 13.92 9.32 -15.81
N LEU A 30 13.05 8.78 -14.95
CA LEU A 30 12.06 9.58 -14.21
C LEU A 30 12.72 10.57 -13.25
N PHE A 31 13.80 10.17 -12.56
CA PHE A 31 14.54 11.07 -11.69
C PHE A 31 15.24 12.18 -12.49
N ARG A 32 15.87 11.84 -13.63
CA ARG A 32 16.51 12.85 -14.50
C ARG A 32 15.49 13.83 -15.10
N GLU A 33 14.33 13.34 -15.54
CA GLU A 33 13.24 14.20 -16.04
C GLU A 33 12.75 15.15 -14.94
N LEU A 34 12.57 14.64 -13.72
CA LEU A 34 12.14 15.44 -12.58
C LEU A 34 13.17 16.53 -12.24
N LEU A 35 14.46 16.18 -12.23
CA LEU A 35 15.55 17.09 -11.93
C LEU A 35 15.81 18.11 -13.05
N ALA A 36 15.47 17.80 -14.30
CA ALA A 36 15.53 18.75 -15.41
C ALA A 36 14.51 19.89 -15.23
N ASP A 37 13.32 19.58 -14.71
CA ASP A 37 12.30 20.58 -14.39
C ASP A 37 12.60 21.31 -13.06
N ARG A 38 13.04 20.56 -12.04
CA ARG A 38 13.19 21.02 -10.65
C ARG A 38 14.47 20.45 -10.03
N PRO A 39 15.62 21.15 -10.16
CA PRO A 39 16.89 20.69 -9.62
C PRO A 39 17.02 20.90 -8.10
N ASP A 40 16.07 21.60 -7.47
CA ASP A 40 16.03 22.00 -6.06
C ASP A 40 15.57 20.89 -5.08
N ILE A 41 15.37 19.66 -5.57
CA ILE A 41 14.76 18.59 -4.78
C ILE A 41 15.83 17.62 -4.28
N ALA A 42 16.21 17.72 -2.99
CA ALA A 42 17.19 16.83 -2.37
C ALA A 42 16.80 15.34 -2.47
N ASP A 43 15.54 15.00 -2.19
CA ASP A 43 15.01 13.63 -2.25
C ASP A 43 15.15 13.00 -3.66
N ALA A 44 15.09 13.82 -4.72
CA ALA A 44 15.22 13.35 -6.10
C ALA A 44 16.68 13.04 -6.46
N TRP A 45 17.63 13.86 -5.98
CA TRP A 45 19.06 13.60 -6.12
C TRP A 45 19.48 12.34 -5.36
N TYR A 46 18.99 12.15 -4.13
CA TYR A 46 19.20 10.90 -3.38
C TYR A 46 18.61 9.70 -4.14
N GLY A 47 17.36 9.81 -4.60
CA GLY A 47 16.69 8.78 -5.40
C GLY A 47 17.47 8.41 -6.66
N LEU A 48 18.03 9.40 -7.37
CA LEU A 48 18.90 9.17 -8.52
C LEU A 48 20.16 8.39 -8.11
N GLY A 49 20.84 8.78 -7.03
CA GLY A 49 22.00 8.07 -6.51
C GLY A 49 21.73 6.59 -6.21
N THR A 50 20.53 6.23 -5.75
CA THR A 50 20.19 4.82 -5.48
C THR A 50 20.02 3.94 -6.72
N VAL A 51 19.77 4.54 -7.89
CA VAL A 51 19.48 3.79 -9.13
C VAL A 51 20.65 3.77 -10.11
N LEU A 52 21.58 4.71 -10.00
CA LEU A 52 22.79 4.77 -10.83
C LEU A 52 23.68 3.55 -10.61
N ALA A 53 24.36 3.10 -11.65
CA ALA A 53 25.29 1.97 -11.58
C ALA A 53 26.72 2.40 -11.21
N ASP A 54 27.13 3.59 -11.66
CA ASP A 54 28.50 4.09 -11.49
C ASP A 54 28.70 4.80 -10.16
N GLU A 55 29.62 4.31 -9.33
CA GLU A 55 29.91 4.88 -8.00
C GLU A 55 30.33 6.36 -8.05
N ALA A 56 31.00 6.78 -9.12
CA ALA A 56 31.41 8.18 -9.30
C ALA A 56 30.18 9.11 -9.46
N GLU A 57 29.19 8.69 -10.24
CA GLU A 57 27.94 9.44 -10.43
C GLU A 57 27.05 9.36 -9.19
N GLN A 58 27.03 8.22 -8.49
CA GLN A 58 26.33 8.06 -7.21
C GLN A 58 26.85 9.06 -6.17
N LYS A 59 28.18 9.13 -6.00
CA LYS A 59 28.82 10.07 -5.07
C LYS A 59 28.46 11.52 -5.41
N ALA A 60 28.45 11.87 -6.70
CA ALA A 60 28.06 13.21 -7.16
C ALA A 60 26.57 13.51 -6.87
N ALA A 61 25.68 12.55 -7.09
CA ALA A 61 24.26 12.71 -6.80
C ALA A 61 24.00 12.88 -5.29
N TYR A 62 24.64 12.08 -4.44
CA TYR A 62 24.52 12.22 -2.98
C TYR A 62 25.14 13.51 -2.45
N SER A 63 26.25 13.99 -3.03
CA SER A 63 26.80 15.30 -2.64
C SER A 63 25.85 16.43 -3.01
N GLN A 64 25.21 16.38 -4.18
CA GLN A 64 24.19 17.37 -4.57
C GLN A 64 22.98 17.35 -3.64
N ALA A 65 22.52 16.17 -3.20
CA ALA A 65 21.44 16.07 -2.22
C ALA A 65 21.80 16.76 -0.88
N LEU A 66 23.05 16.62 -0.42
CA LEU A 66 23.54 17.24 0.82
C LEU A 66 23.80 18.75 0.68
N GLU A 67 24.18 19.23 -0.51
CA GLU A 67 24.28 20.67 -0.79
C GLU A 67 22.92 21.37 -0.66
N LEU A 68 21.85 20.71 -1.12
CA LEU A 68 20.48 21.21 -0.99
C LEU A 68 19.93 21.04 0.42
N SER A 69 20.21 19.90 1.06
CA SER A 69 19.73 19.57 2.40
C SER A 69 20.84 18.96 3.25
N PRO A 70 21.58 19.79 4.01
CA PRO A 70 22.69 19.33 4.84
C PRO A 70 22.28 18.32 5.93
N GLY A 71 20.99 18.33 6.33
CA GLY A 71 20.42 17.40 7.32
C GLY A 71 19.84 16.11 6.72
N HIS A 72 20.09 15.82 5.43
CA HIS A 72 19.53 14.63 4.79
C HIS A 72 20.30 13.36 5.19
N ALA A 73 19.86 12.76 6.31
CA ALA A 73 20.52 11.62 6.96
C ALA A 73 20.74 10.41 6.03
N GLU A 74 19.83 10.16 5.09
CA GLU A 74 19.93 9.03 4.17
C GLU A 74 21.07 9.21 3.15
N ALA A 75 21.26 10.44 2.63
CA ALA A 75 22.31 10.74 1.66
C ALA A 75 23.68 10.82 2.33
N SER A 76 23.76 11.36 3.56
CA SER A 76 25.03 11.40 4.30
C SER A 76 25.51 9.99 4.62
N ARG A 77 24.61 9.12 5.05
CA ARG A 77 24.91 7.69 5.26
C ARG A 77 25.33 6.99 3.98
N ALA A 78 24.59 7.16 2.89
CA ALA A 78 24.90 6.51 1.62
C ALA A 78 26.28 6.93 1.08
N LEU A 79 26.61 8.22 1.20
CA LEU A 79 27.88 8.79 0.79
C LEU A 79 29.04 8.36 1.72
N ALA A 80 28.81 8.28 3.04
CA ALA A 80 29.79 7.75 3.99
C ALA A 80 30.15 6.29 3.66
N ILE A 81 29.14 5.45 3.39
CA ILE A 81 29.35 4.05 2.97
C ILE A 81 30.20 3.97 1.70
N LEU A 82 29.89 4.79 0.68
CA LEU A 82 30.64 4.83 -0.58
C LEU A 82 32.07 5.40 -0.43
N ARG A 83 32.33 6.18 0.61
CA ARG A 83 33.68 6.68 0.96
C ARG A 83 34.44 5.75 1.91
N GLY A 84 33.77 4.76 2.51
CA GLY A 84 34.32 3.92 3.57
C GLY A 84 34.44 4.64 4.92
N GLU A 85 33.68 5.70 5.12
CA GLU A 85 33.62 6.49 6.37
C GLU A 85 32.49 5.98 7.28
N ILE A 86 32.64 6.15 8.59
CA ILE A 86 31.64 5.73 9.59
C ILE A 86 30.42 6.65 9.48
N PRO A 87 29.18 6.12 9.42
CA PRO A 87 27.98 6.94 9.25
C PRO A 87 27.76 7.92 10.42
N PRO A 88 27.37 9.18 10.15
CA PRO A 88 27.24 10.22 11.17
C PRO A 88 26.07 10.00 12.15
N ASP A 89 25.09 9.17 11.80
CA ASP A 89 23.89 8.83 12.59
C ASP A 89 24.15 7.81 13.71
N VAL A 90 25.35 7.21 13.77
CA VAL A 90 25.74 6.31 14.88
C VAL A 90 26.29 7.09 16.07
N VAL A 91 26.70 8.34 15.86
CA VAL A 91 27.02 9.26 16.95
C VAL A 91 25.69 9.90 17.36
N GLU A 92 24.96 9.25 18.26
CA GLU A 92 23.93 9.96 19.01
C GLU A 92 24.57 11.26 19.53
N PRO A 93 23.94 12.43 19.33
CA PRO A 93 24.42 13.62 20.00
C PRO A 93 24.31 13.30 21.49
N VAL A 94 25.44 13.03 22.14
CA VAL A 94 25.51 13.03 23.59
C VAL A 94 25.07 14.43 23.94
N ASP A 95 23.88 14.54 24.51
CA ASP A 95 23.28 15.82 24.84
C ASP A 95 24.25 16.50 25.80
N GLU A 96 24.90 17.58 25.35
CA GLU A 96 25.87 18.34 26.14
C GLU A 96 25.18 19.00 27.36
N SER A 97 23.85 18.85 27.47
CA SER A 97 23.05 19.16 28.66
C SER A 97 23.22 18.17 29.82
N ASP A 98 23.92 17.05 29.64
CA ASP A 98 24.27 16.09 30.70
C ASP A 98 25.60 16.42 31.42
N GLU A 99 26.00 17.69 31.54
CA GLU A 99 27.11 18.09 32.43
C GLU A 99 26.80 17.83 33.93
N ASP A 100 25.55 17.51 34.27
CA ASP A 100 25.10 17.13 35.62
C ASP A 100 24.91 15.61 35.82
N ALA A 101 25.34 14.76 34.88
CA ALA A 101 25.37 13.32 35.13
C ALA A 101 26.38 13.03 36.26
N PRO A 102 25.95 12.51 37.43
CA PRO A 102 26.86 12.28 38.53
C PRO A 102 27.93 11.29 38.08
N SER A 103 29.19 11.71 38.15
CA SER A 103 30.37 10.95 37.71
C SER A 103 30.67 9.71 38.57
N GLY A 104 29.67 9.19 39.28
CA GLY A 104 29.74 7.97 40.08
C GLY A 104 28.67 7.01 39.59
N LEU A 105 29.08 5.78 39.28
CA LEU A 105 28.17 4.66 39.16
C LEU A 105 27.28 4.64 40.43
N PRO A 106 25.94 4.62 40.35
CA PRO A 106 25.12 4.54 41.54
C PRO A 106 25.52 3.30 42.34
N ASP A 107 25.69 3.48 43.66
CA ASP A 107 26.09 2.39 44.54
C ASP A 107 25.14 1.20 44.34
N ALA A 108 25.72 0.01 44.24
CA ALA A 108 24.95 -1.21 44.05
C ALA A 108 23.85 -1.30 45.14
N PRO A 109 22.59 -1.61 44.78
CA PRO A 109 21.48 -1.60 45.72
C PRO A 109 21.77 -2.54 46.89
N ARG A 110 21.43 -2.11 48.12
CA ARG A 110 21.73 -2.86 49.33
C ARG A 110 20.99 -4.21 49.31
N PRO A 111 21.56 -5.29 49.90
CA PRO A 111 20.93 -6.61 49.93
C PRO A 111 19.50 -6.62 50.49
N GLU A 112 19.20 -5.66 51.37
CA GLU A 112 17.90 -5.44 52.00
C GLU A 112 16.83 -5.00 50.98
N GLU A 113 17.19 -4.13 50.03
CA GLU A 113 16.29 -3.67 48.95
C GLU A 113 16.07 -4.74 47.87
N LEU A 114 17.03 -5.68 47.73
CA LEU A 114 16.91 -6.82 46.82
C LEU A 114 16.06 -7.97 47.38
N ALA A 115 15.67 -7.92 48.66
CA ALA A 115 14.89 -8.97 49.31
C ALA A 115 13.45 -9.05 48.77
N ASP A 116 12.83 -7.91 48.46
CA ASP A 116 11.46 -7.86 47.90
C ASP A 116 11.38 -8.31 46.44
N VAL A 117 12.47 -8.16 45.68
CA VAL A 117 12.52 -8.64 44.29
C VAL A 117 12.70 -10.17 44.25
N ARG A 118 13.41 -10.74 45.23
CA ARG A 118 13.62 -12.19 45.35
C ARG A 118 12.42 -12.95 45.94
N SER A 119 11.49 -12.26 46.61
CA SER A 119 10.25 -12.83 47.13
C SER A 119 9.08 -12.75 46.14
N TRP A 120 9.28 -12.12 44.96
CA TRP A 120 8.26 -12.04 43.93
C TRP A 120 7.93 -13.41 43.33
N SER A 121 6.83 -14.00 43.81
CA SER A 121 6.19 -15.18 43.23
C SER A 121 5.19 -14.76 42.13
N GLY A 122 5.69 -14.07 41.09
CA GLY A 122 4.88 -13.82 39.88
C GLY A 122 4.41 -15.12 39.23
N PRO A 123 3.35 -15.09 38.38
CA PRO A 123 2.80 -16.30 37.78
C PRO A 123 3.90 -17.08 37.04
N ALA A 124 4.01 -18.37 37.35
CA ALA A 124 5.14 -19.20 36.94
C ALA A 124 5.12 -19.51 35.43
N THR A 125 3.97 -19.30 34.77
CA THR A 125 3.77 -19.62 33.35
C THR A 125 3.14 -18.46 32.59
N VAL A 126 3.47 -18.39 31.30
CA VAL A 126 2.99 -17.33 30.40
C VAL A 126 1.45 -17.30 30.29
N SER A 127 0.78 -18.44 30.43
CA SER A 127 -0.69 -18.52 30.35
C SER A 127 -1.40 -17.88 31.54
N GLU A 128 -0.94 -18.12 32.76
CA GLU A 128 -1.50 -17.49 33.97
C GLU A 128 -1.32 -15.96 33.94
N ARG A 129 -0.28 -15.49 33.26
CA ARG A 129 0.02 -14.06 33.07
C ARG A 129 -0.95 -13.40 32.09
N PHE A 130 -1.50 -14.14 31.14
CA PHE A 130 -2.54 -13.66 30.21
C PHE A 130 -3.93 -13.66 30.87
N ASP A 131 -4.27 -14.69 31.64
CA ASP A 131 -5.55 -14.78 32.35
C ASP A 131 -5.73 -13.66 33.38
N ALA A 132 -4.63 -13.20 34.01
CA ALA A 132 -4.64 -12.06 34.92
C ALA A 132 -4.89 -10.70 34.22
N ILE A 133 -4.60 -10.58 32.92
CA ILE A 133 -4.84 -9.36 32.13
C ILE A 133 -6.33 -9.28 31.73
N GLU A 134 -6.98 -10.41 31.47
CA GLU A 134 -8.42 -10.44 31.12
C GLU A 134 -9.35 -10.08 32.28
N ALA A 135 -8.87 -10.15 33.53
CA ALA A 135 -9.64 -9.79 34.72
C ALA A 135 -9.64 -8.29 35.07
N VAL A 136 -8.94 -7.43 34.30
CA VAL A 136 -8.90 -5.98 34.58
C VAL A 136 -10.25 -5.35 34.22
N PRO A 137 -10.98 -4.75 35.17
CA PRO A 137 -12.27 -4.14 34.89
C PRO A 137 -12.09 -2.96 33.92
N GLU A 138 -12.93 -2.95 32.87
CA GLU A 138 -12.97 -2.05 31.69
C GLU A 138 -12.97 -0.54 31.99
N LYS A 139 -12.96 -0.13 33.26
CA LYS A 139 -13.11 1.26 33.72
C LYS A 139 -11.82 1.91 34.24
N ALA A 140 -10.65 1.31 34.00
CA ALA A 140 -9.37 1.98 34.22
C ALA A 140 -9.01 2.80 32.97
N ALA A 141 -9.51 4.03 32.92
CA ALA A 141 -9.20 5.00 31.89
C ALA A 141 -7.68 5.28 31.85
N THR A 142 -7.12 5.16 30.65
CA THR A 142 -5.78 5.64 30.30
C THR A 142 -5.62 7.10 30.74
N PRO A 143 -4.50 7.51 31.38
CA PRO A 143 -4.27 8.91 31.67
C PRO A 143 -4.23 9.67 30.34
N ALA A 144 -5.07 10.69 30.22
CA ALA A 144 -5.17 11.55 29.06
C ALA A 144 -3.79 12.14 28.74
N ALA A 145 -3.27 11.85 27.55
CA ALA A 145 -2.19 12.62 26.96
C ALA A 145 -2.63 14.09 26.89
N ASP A 146 -1.75 14.99 27.33
CA ASP A 146 -1.96 16.43 27.34
C ASP A 146 -2.46 16.96 25.99
N PRO A 147 -3.64 17.63 25.92
CA PRO A 147 -4.08 18.33 24.74
C PRO A 147 -3.59 19.79 24.80
N ALA A 148 -2.30 20.01 24.55
CA ALA A 148 -1.75 21.33 24.29
C ALA A 148 -0.64 21.16 23.24
N GLN A 149 -0.77 21.62 22.00
CA GLN A 149 -1.08 23.00 21.61
C GLN A 149 -1.78 23.05 20.23
N PRO A 150 -2.84 23.86 20.05
CA PRO A 150 -3.24 24.32 18.73
C PRO A 150 -2.31 25.48 18.33
N ALA A 151 -1.09 25.14 17.89
CA ALA A 151 -0.19 26.12 17.31
C ALA A 151 -0.76 26.62 15.98
N ALA A 152 -1.20 27.87 15.99
CA ALA A 152 -1.58 28.71 14.87
C ALA A 152 -2.72 28.19 13.98
N ALA A 153 -3.93 28.66 14.27
CA ALA A 153 -4.97 28.93 13.26
C ALA A 153 -4.51 30.05 12.31
N GLU A 154 -3.39 29.85 11.63
CA GLU A 154 -3.08 30.57 10.40
C GLU A 154 -4.13 30.13 9.37
N ASN A 155 -4.66 31.07 8.57
CA ASN A 155 -5.78 30.84 7.65
C ASN A 155 -5.46 29.77 6.60
N LEU A 156 -5.55 28.50 6.98
CA LEU A 156 -5.19 27.36 6.15
C LEU A 156 -6.29 27.15 5.13
N VAL A 157 -5.92 27.33 3.88
CA VAL A 157 -6.85 27.22 2.77
C VAL A 157 -6.88 25.79 2.27
N CYS A 158 -8.08 25.24 2.09
CA CYS A 158 -8.27 23.92 1.51
C CYS A 158 -7.60 23.83 0.13
N TYR A 159 -6.74 22.82 -0.05
CA TYR A 159 -5.96 22.65 -1.29
C TYR A 159 -6.80 22.58 -2.58
N LYS A 160 -8.08 22.20 -2.49
CA LYS A 160 -8.97 22.00 -3.64
C LYS A 160 -10.01 23.09 -3.84
N HIS A 161 -10.52 23.66 -2.75
CA HIS A 161 -11.71 24.53 -2.79
C HIS A 161 -11.44 25.96 -2.34
N GLY A 162 -10.23 26.30 -1.89
CA GLY A 162 -9.95 27.69 -1.51
C GLY A 162 -10.63 28.17 -0.22
N ASN A 163 -11.39 27.32 0.47
CA ASN A 163 -12.10 27.68 1.69
C ASN A 163 -11.15 27.66 2.91
N PRO A 164 -11.33 28.55 3.89
CA PRO A 164 -10.58 28.48 5.16
C PRO A 164 -10.97 27.22 5.95
N THR A 165 -9.98 26.50 6.47
CA THR A 165 -10.14 25.19 7.10
C THR A 165 -9.11 24.93 8.19
N ASN A 166 -9.53 24.37 9.32
CA ASN A 166 -8.61 23.92 10.38
C ASN A 166 -8.32 22.41 10.33
N LEU A 167 -8.93 21.67 9.40
CA LEU A 167 -8.74 20.23 9.26
C LEU A 167 -7.50 19.95 8.39
N ARG A 168 -6.70 18.96 8.80
CA ARG A 168 -5.54 18.47 8.06
C ARG A 168 -5.65 16.96 7.86
N CYS A 169 -5.13 16.47 6.75
CA CYS A 169 -5.02 15.04 6.53
C CYS A 169 -3.98 14.43 7.48
N TYR A 170 -4.35 13.39 8.23
CA TYR A 170 -3.43 12.68 9.13
C TYR A 170 -2.19 12.12 8.41
N SER A 171 -2.39 11.60 7.19
CA SER A 171 -1.32 10.90 6.44
C SER A 171 -0.37 11.83 5.67
N CYS A 172 -0.78 13.07 5.35
CA CYS A 172 0.05 13.97 4.54
C CYS A 172 0.11 15.42 5.01
N GLY A 173 -0.57 15.77 6.11
CA GLY A 173 -0.57 17.12 6.71
C GLY A 173 -1.27 18.23 5.91
N LYS A 174 -1.71 17.95 4.68
CA LYS A 174 -2.35 18.94 3.80
C LYS A 174 -3.66 19.47 4.39
N PRO A 175 -3.94 20.80 4.29
CA PRO A 175 -5.20 21.38 4.73
C PRO A 175 -6.37 20.94 3.84
N ILE A 176 -7.44 20.45 4.46
CA ILE A 176 -8.63 19.91 3.80
C ILE A 176 -9.88 20.51 4.41
N CYS A 177 -10.94 20.68 3.61
CA CYS A 177 -12.26 21.05 4.14
C CYS A 177 -13.06 19.80 4.53
N GLY A 178 -14.14 19.98 5.31
CA GLY A 178 -15.07 18.90 5.65
C GLY A 178 -15.67 18.17 4.44
N LYS A 179 -15.75 18.84 3.27
CA LYS A 179 -16.16 18.20 2.00
C LYS A 179 -15.06 17.35 1.35
N CYS A 180 -13.79 17.63 1.64
CA CYS A 180 -12.64 16.92 1.10
C CYS A 180 -12.10 15.82 2.03
N SER A 181 -12.53 15.79 3.29
CA SER A 181 -12.16 14.78 4.25
C SER A 181 -13.05 13.55 4.13
N LYS A 182 -12.46 12.36 4.07
CA LYS A 182 -13.15 11.12 4.44
C LYS A 182 -12.72 10.71 5.83
N VAL A 183 -13.67 10.24 6.63
CA VAL A 183 -13.42 9.68 7.96
C VAL A 183 -12.78 8.31 7.79
N THR A 184 -11.69 8.08 8.50
CA THR A 184 -11.02 6.79 8.64
C THR A 184 -10.93 6.44 10.14
N PRO A 185 -10.69 5.18 10.52
CA PRO A 185 -10.65 4.77 11.93
C PRO A 185 -9.66 5.56 12.80
N VAL A 186 -8.60 6.10 12.18
CA VAL A 186 -7.52 6.85 12.84
C VAL A 186 -7.58 8.37 12.59
N GLY A 187 -8.69 8.89 12.04
CA GLY A 187 -8.89 10.32 11.82
C GLY A 187 -9.32 10.70 10.39
N TYR A 188 -9.10 11.95 9.99
CA TYR A 188 -9.49 12.45 8.67
C TYR A 188 -8.38 12.26 7.63
N ARG A 189 -8.73 11.70 6.46
CA ARG A 189 -7.81 11.49 5.34
C ARG A 189 -8.32 12.20 4.08
N CYS A 190 -7.40 12.76 3.29
CA CYS A 190 -7.73 13.42 2.02
C CYS A 190 -7.97 12.41 0.89
N LEU A 191 -8.71 12.81 -0.15
CA LEU A 191 -9.00 11.96 -1.30
C LEU A 191 -7.75 11.46 -2.03
N ASP A 192 -6.70 12.25 -2.14
CA ASP A 192 -5.47 11.85 -2.82
C ASP A 192 -4.77 10.71 -2.08
N CYS A 193 -4.61 10.82 -0.75
CA CYS A 193 -4.01 9.74 0.04
C CYS A 193 -4.88 8.47 0.07
N ILE A 194 -6.18 8.59 -0.11
CA ILE A 194 -7.08 7.43 -0.21
C ILE A 194 -6.94 6.78 -1.58
N ARG A 195 -6.86 7.57 -2.66
CA ARG A 195 -6.62 7.06 -4.02
C ARG A 195 -5.26 6.40 -4.15
N ASP A 196 -4.23 6.97 -3.56
CA ASP A 196 -2.89 6.39 -3.52
C ASP A 196 -2.89 5.07 -2.74
N ALA A 197 -3.63 5.00 -1.62
CA ALA A 197 -3.80 3.74 -0.88
C ALA A 197 -4.61 2.71 -1.69
N GLU A 198 -5.63 3.14 -2.44
CA GLU A 198 -6.42 2.28 -3.32
C GLU A 198 -5.60 1.78 -4.53
N SER A 199 -4.71 2.59 -5.11
CA SER A 199 -3.94 2.18 -6.29
C SER A 199 -3.02 1.00 -6.02
N VAL A 200 -2.42 0.92 -4.82
CA VAL A 200 -1.62 -0.26 -4.41
C VAL A 200 -2.42 -1.57 -4.47
N PHE A 201 -3.74 -1.50 -4.25
CA PHE A 201 -4.61 -2.66 -4.35
C PHE A 201 -5.18 -2.87 -5.77
N PHE A 202 -5.18 -1.84 -6.61
CA PHE A 202 -5.81 -1.83 -7.94
C PHE A 202 -4.82 -1.47 -9.07
N ASP A 203 -3.70 -2.17 -9.15
CA ASP A 203 -2.65 -2.00 -10.18
C ASP A 203 -2.92 -2.76 -11.51
N ALA A 204 -4.16 -2.80 -11.98
CA ALA A 204 -4.50 -3.53 -13.21
C ALA A 204 -4.20 -2.72 -14.49
N ASN A 205 -3.13 -3.09 -15.19
CA ASN A 205 -2.74 -2.59 -16.51
C ASN A 205 -3.76 -3.01 -17.61
N PRO A 206 -4.05 -2.20 -18.65
CA PRO A 206 -4.86 -2.56 -19.85
C PRO A 206 -4.63 -3.97 -20.40
N ILE A 207 -3.38 -4.45 -20.38
CA ILE A 207 -3.02 -5.78 -20.89
C ILE A 207 -3.73 -6.90 -20.09
N HIS A 208 -3.85 -6.76 -18.77
CA HIS A 208 -4.52 -7.76 -17.94
C HIS A 208 -6.02 -7.86 -18.23
N TYR A 209 -6.64 -6.76 -18.65
CA TYR A 209 -8.03 -6.76 -19.09
C TYR A 209 -8.20 -7.53 -20.41
N LEU A 210 -7.30 -7.34 -21.38
CA LEU A 210 -7.31 -8.09 -22.63
C LEU A 210 -7.08 -9.59 -22.41
N VAL A 211 -6.07 -9.95 -21.62
CA VAL A 211 -5.78 -11.36 -21.31
C VAL A 211 -6.95 -12.03 -20.59
N SER A 212 -7.57 -11.36 -19.60
CA SER A 212 -8.78 -11.86 -18.93
C SER A 212 -9.94 -12.05 -19.90
N MET A 213 -10.19 -11.09 -20.79
CA MET A 213 -11.28 -11.14 -21.75
C MET A 213 -11.11 -12.29 -22.74
N VAL A 214 -9.91 -12.45 -23.31
CA VAL A 214 -9.60 -13.51 -24.29
C VAL A 214 -9.66 -14.89 -23.64
N THR A 215 -9.07 -15.06 -22.47
CA THR A 215 -9.08 -16.37 -21.75
C THR A 215 -10.49 -16.76 -21.31
N ALA A 216 -11.26 -15.84 -20.73
CA ALA A 216 -12.64 -16.09 -20.33
C ALA A 216 -13.55 -16.37 -21.54
N GLY A 217 -13.39 -15.62 -22.64
CA GLY A 217 -14.15 -15.83 -23.87
C GLY A 217 -13.87 -17.19 -24.51
N PHE A 218 -12.59 -17.59 -24.58
CA PHE A 218 -12.19 -18.88 -25.17
C PHE A 218 -12.68 -20.07 -24.34
N LEU A 219 -12.47 -20.03 -23.01
CA LEU A 219 -12.93 -21.09 -22.12
C LEU A 219 -14.47 -21.14 -22.02
N GLY A 220 -15.12 -19.99 -22.00
CA GLY A 220 -16.58 -19.87 -22.02
C GLY A 220 -17.18 -20.46 -23.29
N ALA A 221 -16.59 -20.16 -24.46
CA ALA A 221 -17.00 -20.73 -25.75
C ALA A 221 -16.80 -22.25 -25.77
N ALA A 222 -15.67 -22.75 -25.29
CA ALA A 222 -15.40 -24.20 -25.21
C ALA A 222 -16.41 -24.92 -24.30
N ALA A 223 -16.71 -24.36 -23.13
CA ALA A 223 -17.71 -24.90 -22.21
C ALA A 223 -19.12 -24.86 -22.80
N ALA A 224 -19.51 -23.76 -23.44
CA ALA A 224 -20.81 -23.61 -24.11
C ALA A 224 -20.95 -24.57 -25.31
N PHE A 225 -19.88 -24.75 -26.10
CA PHE A 225 -19.84 -25.71 -27.19
C PHE A 225 -20.01 -27.14 -26.68
N LEU A 226 -19.26 -27.52 -25.64
CA LEU A 226 -19.33 -28.86 -25.04
C LEU A 226 -20.75 -29.14 -24.51
N MET A 227 -21.37 -28.17 -23.82
CA MET A 227 -22.76 -28.26 -23.37
C MET A 227 -23.77 -28.35 -24.52
N SER A 228 -23.50 -27.66 -25.63
CA SER A 228 -24.34 -27.73 -26.84
C SER A 228 -24.26 -29.08 -27.55
N VAL A 229 -23.11 -29.77 -27.46
CA VAL A 229 -22.91 -31.12 -28.01
C VAL A 229 -23.55 -32.19 -27.12
N ILE A 230 -23.46 -32.06 -25.79
CA ILE A 230 -24.01 -33.00 -24.80
C ILE A 230 -25.54 -32.80 -24.57
N GLY A 231 -26.17 -31.93 -25.36
CA GLY A 231 -27.43 -31.21 -25.14
C GLY A 231 -28.73 -31.95 -24.78
N GLY A 232 -28.72 -33.22 -24.37
CA GLY A 232 -29.86 -33.93 -23.79
C GLY A 232 -29.98 -33.82 -22.26
N LEU A 233 -28.91 -33.49 -21.54
CA LEU A 233 -28.83 -33.56 -20.07
C LEU A 233 -28.83 -32.16 -19.42
N TRP A 234 -29.89 -31.39 -19.63
CA TRP A 234 -30.01 -30.02 -19.11
C TRP A 234 -29.87 -29.92 -17.57
N PHE A 235 -30.23 -30.98 -16.83
CA PHE A 235 -30.03 -31.03 -15.38
C PHE A 235 -28.53 -31.03 -14.98
N LEU A 236 -27.65 -31.52 -15.84
CA LEU A 236 -26.21 -31.52 -15.59
C LEU A 236 -25.63 -30.10 -15.63
N ALA A 237 -26.25 -29.18 -16.38
CA ALA A 237 -25.87 -27.78 -16.41
C ALA A 237 -26.02 -27.09 -15.04
N PHE A 238 -26.93 -27.56 -14.18
CA PHE A 238 -27.08 -27.03 -12.83
C PHE A 238 -25.88 -27.35 -11.94
N PHE A 239 -25.33 -28.57 -12.05
CA PHE A 239 -24.17 -29.00 -11.26
C PHE A 239 -22.85 -28.51 -11.85
N LEU A 240 -22.71 -28.55 -13.18
CA LEU A 240 -21.47 -28.15 -13.85
C LEU A 240 -21.34 -26.63 -14.01
N GLY A 241 -22.43 -25.87 -14.02
CA GLY A 241 -22.39 -24.42 -14.20
C GLY A 241 -21.51 -23.70 -13.18
N PRO A 242 -21.76 -23.87 -11.86
CA PRO A 242 -20.92 -23.26 -10.83
C PRO A 242 -19.47 -23.77 -10.83
N ALA A 243 -19.27 -25.07 -11.07
CA ALA A 243 -17.93 -25.66 -11.14
C ALA A 243 -17.12 -25.14 -12.33
N ALA A 244 -17.74 -25.03 -13.50
CA ALA A 244 -17.11 -24.45 -14.69
C ALA A 244 -16.85 -22.95 -14.50
N GLY A 245 -17.81 -22.19 -13.94
CA GLY A 245 -17.63 -20.77 -13.64
C GLY A 245 -16.46 -20.51 -12.69
N THR A 246 -16.40 -21.23 -11.58
CA THR A 246 -15.29 -21.10 -10.61
C THR A 246 -13.94 -21.53 -11.17
N PHE A 247 -13.92 -22.55 -12.04
CA PHE A 247 -12.72 -22.99 -12.73
C PHE A 247 -12.21 -21.94 -13.72
N ILE A 248 -13.10 -21.39 -14.55
CA ILE A 248 -12.77 -20.35 -15.53
C ILE A 248 -12.27 -19.09 -14.82
N GLY A 249 -12.95 -18.64 -13.76
CA GLY A 249 -12.55 -17.49 -12.97
C GLY A 249 -11.17 -17.67 -12.33
N ASN A 250 -10.91 -18.82 -11.69
CA ASN A 250 -9.61 -19.12 -11.08
C ASN A 250 -8.48 -19.19 -12.11
N LEU A 251 -8.72 -19.81 -13.25
CA LEU A 251 -7.70 -19.98 -14.28
C LEU A 251 -7.35 -18.62 -14.92
N ALA A 252 -8.36 -17.81 -15.28
CA ALA A 252 -8.17 -16.46 -15.77
C ALA A 252 -7.42 -15.58 -14.74
N PHE A 253 -7.72 -15.73 -13.45
CA PHE A 253 -7.06 -14.97 -12.39
C PHE A 253 -5.60 -15.37 -12.17
N ARG A 254 -5.29 -16.68 -12.25
CA ARG A 254 -3.91 -17.19 -12.14
C ARG A 254 -3.05 -16.73 -13.30
N LEU A 255 -3.58 -16.75 -14.52
CA LEU A 255 -2.86 -16.29 -15.72
C LEU A 255 -2.55 -14.78 -15.68
N ASN A 256 -3.37 -13.99 -14.98
CA ASN A 256 -3.20 -12.54 -14.85
C ASN A 256 -2.37 -12.11 -13.64
N GLY A 257 -1.55 -13.00 -13.05
CA GLY A 257 -0.63 -12.60 -11.97
C GLY A 257 -1.33 -12.13 -10.69
N ARG A 258 -2.61 -12.47 -10.50
CA ARG A 258 -3.44 -12.08 -9.33
C ARG A 258 -3.69 -10.57 -9.20
N HIS A 259 -3.51 -9.79 -10.27
CA HIS A 259 -3.86 -8.37 -10.27
C HIS A 259 -5.37 -8.18 -10.13
N ARG A 260 -5.81 -7.36 -9.17
CA ARG A 260 -7.22 -7.05 -8.94
C ARG A 260 -7.57 -5.75 -9.67
N GLY A 261 -8.50 -5.82 -10.61
CA GLY A 261 -8.99 -4.66 -11.35
C GLY A 261 -10.45 -4.39 -11.05
N ARG A 262 -10.81 -3.12 -10.84
CA ARG A 262 -12.21 -2.74 -10.55
C ARG A 262 -13.20 -3.15 -11.64
N TYR A 263 -12.75 -3.18 -12.90
CA TYR A 263 -13.57 -3.55 -14.07
C TYR A 263 -13.44 -5.01 -14.48
N LEU A 264 -12.53 -5.77 -13.86
CA LEU A 264 -12.24 -7.15 -14.20
C LEU A 264 -13.47 -8.08 -14.10
N PRO A 265 -14.29 -8.05 -13.02
CA PRO A 265 -15.45 -8.92 -12.92
C PRO A 265 -16.50 -8.65 -14.00
N TYR A 266 -16.72 -7.38 -14.37
CA TYR A 266 -17.67 -6.99 -15.40
C TYR A 266 -17.22 -7.45 -16.80
N LEU A 267 -15.93 -7.36 -17.10
CA LEU A 267 -15.39 -7.79 -18.39
C LEU A 267 -15.45 -9.31 -18.56
N VAL A 268 -15.13 -10.07 -17.52
CA VAL A 268 -15.21 -11.54 -17.54
C VAL A 268 -16.67 -12.01 -17.66
N ALA A 269 -17.59 -11.37 -16.93
CA ALA A 269 -19.03 -11.63 -17.06
C ALA A 269 -19.53 -11.34 -18.48
N GLY A 270 -19.14 -10.20 -19.06
CA GLY A 270 -19.47 -9.83 -20.44
C GLY A 270 -18.92 -10.83 -21.46
N ALA A 271 -17.66 -11.26 -21.30
CA ALA A 271 -17.03 -12.23 -22.20
C ALA A 271 -17.75 -13.59 -22.18
N LEU A 272 -18.20 -14.06 -21.00
CA LEU A 272 -18.98 -15.29 -20.87
C LEU A 272 -20.31 -15.21 -21.61
N LEU A 273 -21.03 -14.10 -21.47
CA LEU A 273 -22.30 -13.88 -22.19
C LEU A 273 -22.09 -13.84 -23.70
N ILE A 274 -21.08 -13.10 -24.17
CA ILE A 274 -20.74 -13.00 -25.60
C ILE A 274 -20.34 -14.38 -26.15
N SER A 275 -19.59 -15.17 -25.38
CA SER A 275 -19.15 -16.50 -25.81
C SER A 275 -20.29 -17.52 -25.90
N GLY A 276 -21.31 -17.43 -25.03
CA GLY A 276 -22.45 -18.36 -25.02
C GLY A 276 -23.56 -18.01 -26.01
N LEU A 277 -23.70 -16.73 -26.37
CA LEU A 277 -24.80 -16.23 -27.21
C LEU A 277 -24.85 -16.85 -28.62
N PRO A 278 -23.74 -17.06 -29.35
CA PRO A 278 -23.75 -17.77 -30.64
C PRO A 278 -24.28 -19.20 -30.52
N PHE A 279 -23.89 -19.93 -29.47
CA PHE A 279 -24.33 -21.32 -29.27
C PHE A 279 -25.79 -21.42 -28.82
N LEU A 280 -26.28 -20.40 -28.12
CA LEU A 280 -27.69 -20.24 -27.79
C LEU A 280 -28.55 -20.06 -29.06
N LEU A 281 -28.07 -19.24 -30.02
CA LEU A 281 -28.79 -18.94 -31.27
C LEU A 281 -28.68 -20.03 -32.34
N LEU A 282 -27.52 -20.69 -32.51
CA LEU A 282 -27.30 -21.65 -33.61
C LEU A 282 -27.93 -23.04 -33.37
N ARG A 283 -27.97 -23.52 -32.13
CA ARG A 283 -28.34 -24.92 -31.81
C ARG A 283 -29.70 -25.09 -31.12
N GLY A 284 -30.39 -24.00 -30.81
CA GLY A 284 -31.74 -24.03 -30.20
C GLY A 284 -31.81 -24.57 -28.77
N ASN A 285 -30.67 -24.87 -28.12
CA ASN A 285 -30.62 -25.38 -26.75
C ASN A 285 -30.66 -24.24 -25.72
N LEU A 286 -31.78 -23.52 -25.71
CA LEU A 286 -32.05 -22.36 -24.85
C LEU A 286 -31.97 -22.71 -23.36
N ILE A 287 -32.48 -23.89 -22.99
CA ILE A 287 -32.61 -24.29 -21.60
C ILE A 287 -31.23 -24.60 -21.00
N GLY A 288 -30.42 -25.44 -21.65
CA GLY A 288 -29.11 -25.84 -21.11
C GLY A 288 -28.11 -24.68 -21.07
N VAL A 289 -27.97 -23.95 -22.18
CA VAL A 289 -27.03 -22.82 -22.28
C VAL A 289 -27.51 -21.63 -21.45
N GLY A 290 -28.83 -21.39 -21.38
CA GLY A 290 -29.41 -20.34 -20.54
C GLY A 290 -29.17 -20.57 -19.05
N ILE A 291 -29.42 -21.80 -18.55
CA ILE A 291 -29.15 -22.16 -17.15
C ILE A 291 -27.66 -22.05 -16.83
N TYR A 292 -26.79 -22.50 -17.75
CA TYR A 292 -25.34 -22.38 -17.61
C TYR A 292 -24.91 -20.92 -17.45
N LEU A 293 -25.33 -20.03 -18.35
CA LEU A 293 -24.97 -18.60 -18.26
C LEU A 293 -25.52 -17.95 -17.00
N PHE A 294 -26.76 -18.28 -16.62
CA PHE A 294 -27.40 -17.74 -15.42
C PHE A 294 -26.66 -18.13 -14.14
N MET A 295 -26.14 -19.36 -14.05
CA MET A 295 -25.39 -19.86 -12.88
C MET A 295 -23.91 -19.47 -12.90
N ALA A 296 -23.27 -19.50 -14.07
CA ALA A 296 -21.83 -19.26 -14.19
C ALA A 296 -21.45 -17.77 -14.02
N VAL A 297 -22.27 -16.85 -14.52
CA VAL A 297 -21.95 -15.40 -14.48
C VAL A 297 -21.89 -14.86 -13.05
N PRO A 298 -22.88 -15.11 -12.15
CA PRO A 298 -22.81 -14.67 -10.76
C PRO A 298 -21.65 -15.33 -10.00
N ALA A 299 -21.41 -16.63 -10.23
CA ALA A 299 -20.31 -17.35 -9.59
C ALA A 299 -18.94 -16.72 -9.93
N CYS A 300 -18.71 -16.41 -11.20
CA CYS A 300 -17.52 -15.67 -11.63
C CYS A 300 -17.46 -14.26 -11.03
N TYR A 301 -18.59 -13.54 -11.02
CA TYR A 301 -18.63 -12.16 -10.54
C TYR A 301 -18.28 -12.05 -9.05
N TYR A 302 -18.85 -12.89 -8.20
CA TYR A 302 -18.58 -12.87 -6.75
C TYR A 302 -17.17 -13.30 -6.39
N GLN A 303 -16.55 -14.16 -7.19
CA GLN A 303 -15.18 -14.61 -6.97
C GLN A 303 -14.14 -13.55 -7.35
N LEU A 304 -14.47 -12.68 -8.32
CA LEU A 304 -13.59 -11.63 -8.82
C LEU A 304 -13.81 -10.26 -8.15
N ARG A 305 -14.85 -10.13 -7.31
CA ARG A 305 -15.12 -8.95 -6.48
C ARG A 305 -14.32 -8.97 -5.19
#